data_AF-A0A3B3T2L2-F1
#
_entry.id   AF-A0A3B3T2L2-F1
#
_cell.length_a   1.000
_cell.length_b   1.000
_cell.length_c   1.000
_cell.angle_alpha   90.00
_cell.angle_beta   90.00
_cell.angle_gamma   90.00
#
_symmetry.space_group_name_H-M   'P 1'
#
loop_
_entity.id
_entity.type
_entity.pdbx_description
1 polymer ?
#
loop_
_entity_poly.entity_id
_entity_poly.type
_entity_poly.pdbx_seq_one_letter_code
_entity_poly.pdbx_strand_id
1 'polypeptide(L)'
;MKSRPTKQKLKQRGILKERVFGCDLGEHLLNSGNDVPQVLKSCSEFIEKYGIVDGIYRHSGVSSNIQKLRSVYYYFFQMGKFPPKHFISLI
;
A
#
# COMPACT_ATOMS: atom_id res chain seq x y z
N MET A 1 31.78 -9.57 -15.43
CA MET A 1 30.85 -8.91 -14.50
C MET A 1 29.41 -9.16 -14.99
N LYS A 2 28.51 -9.76 -14.19
CA LYS A 2 27.11 -9.95 -14.61
C LYS A 2 26.37 -8.61 -14.55
N SER A 3 25.79 -8.17 -15.66
CA SER A 3 25.04 -6.91 -15.73
C SER A 3 23.76 -6.99 -14.88
N ARG A 4 23.38 -5.86 -14.26
CA ARG A 4 22.12 -5.76 -13.50
C ARG A 4 20.94 -6.01 -14.47
N PRO A 5 20.08 -7.00 -14.21
CA PRO A 5 18.93 -7.29 -15.07
C PRO A 5 17.95 -6.10 -15.16
N THR A 6 17.26 -5.94 -16.29
CA THR A 6 16.23 -4.91 -16.46
C THR A 6 14.99 -5.20 -15.61
N LYS A 7 14.25 -4.15 -15.23
CA LYS A 7 13.01 -4.24 -14.43
C LYS A 7 12.01 -5.23 -15.06
N GLN A 8 11.90 -5.22 -16.39
CA GLN A 8 11.02 -6.12 -17.15
C GLN A 8 11.45 -7.59 -17.07
N LYS A 9 12.76 -7.89 -17.17
CA LYS A 9 13.28 -9.26 -16.97
C LYS A 9 13.06 -9.75 -15.54
N LEU A 10 13.13 -8.87 -14.54
CA LEU A 10 12.85 -9.21 -13.15
C LEU A 10 11.35 -9.47 -12.92
N LYS A 11 10.44 -8.74 -13.58
CA LYS A 11 8.99 -9.02 -13.55
C LYS A 11 8.65 -10.36 -14.21
N GLN A 12 9.18 -10.62 -15.42
CA GLN A 12 8.95 -11.89 -16.13
C GLN A 12 9.43 -13.11 -15.33
N ARG A 13 10.52 -12.97 -14.56
CA ARG A 13 11.04 -14.02 -13.68
C ARG A 13 10.27 -14.15 -12.36
N GLY A 14 9.24 -13.34 -12.11
CA GLY A 14 8.51 -13.30 -10.84
C GLY A 14 9.33 -12.77 -9.65
N ILE A 15 10.56 -12.30 -9.89
CA ILE A 15 11.45 -11.75 -8.86
C ILE A 15 10.92 -10.38 -8.42
N LEU A 16 10.51 -9.55 -9.38
CA LEU A 16 9.86 -8.29 -9.10
C LEU A 16 8.35 -8.50 -9.01
N LYS A 17 7.87 -8.77 -7.80
CA LYS A 17 6.45 -8.85 -7.50
C LYS A 17 5.78 -7.47 -7.56
N GLU A 18 4.47 -7.50 -7.80
CA GLU A 18 3.63 -6.33 -7.82
C GLU A 18 3.75 -5.50 -6.54
N ARG A 19 3.88 -4.19 -6.68
CA ARG A 19 4.04 -3.28 -5.54
C ARG A 19 2.78 -2.44 -5.41
N VAL A 20 2.30 -2.29 -4.18
CA VAL A 20 1.24 -1.32 -3.84
C VAL A 20 1.83 0.08 -3.68
N PHE A 21 3.06 0.18 -3.14
CA PHE A 21 3.71 1.46 -2.87
C PHE A 21 4.95 1.69 -3.73
N GLY A 22 5.15 2.92 -4.18
CA GLY A 22 6.31 3.32 -4.99
C GLY A 22 6.30 2.70 -6.40
N CYS A 23 5.13 2.31 -6.88
CA CYS A 23 4.87 1.94 -8.28
C CYS A 23 4.25 3.11 -9.03
N ASP A 24 4.21 2.99 -10.36
CA ASP A 24 3.44 3.92 -11.19
C ASP A 24 1.94 3.72 -10.94
N LEU A 25 1.20 4.83 -10.79
CA LEU A 25 -0.23 4.77 -10.49
C LEU A 25 -1.02 4.15 -11.64
N GLY A 26 -0.74 4.54 -12.89
CA GLY A 26 -1.43 4.01 -14.07
C GLY A 26 -1.23 2.50 -14.21
N GLU A 27 0.00 2.01 -14.01
CA GLU A 27 0.30 0.58 -14.00
C GLU A 27 -0.49 -0.16 -12.89
N HIS A 28 -0.57 0.43 -11.70
CA HIS A 28 -1.30 -0.16 -10.57
C HIS A 28 -2.81 -0.23 -10.79
N LEU A 29 -3.41 0.84 -11.34
CA LEU A 29 -4.84 0.86 -11.66
C LEU A 29 -5.15 -0.14 -12.77
N LEU A 30 -4.33 -0.19 -13.82
CA LEU A 30 -4.49 -1.13 -14.93
C LEU A 30 -4.42 -2.59 -14.46
N ASN A 31 -3.45 -2.94 -13.61
CA ASN A 31 -3.32 -4.32 -13.11
C ASN A 31 -4.43 -4.70 -12.14
N SER A 32 -4.88 -3.77 -11.29
CA SER A 32 -5.90 -4.03 -10.28
C SER A 32 -7.33 -3.93 -10.82
N GLY A 33 -7.53 -3.30 -11.98
CA GLY A 33 -8.85 -3.07 -12.58
C GLY A 33 -9.74 -2.10 -11.80
N ASN A 34 -9.15 -1.27 -10.92
CA ASN A 34 -9.89 -0.29 -10.12
C ASN A 34 -9.56 1.14 -10.58
N ASP A 35 -10.53 2.05 -10.44
CA ASP A 35 -10.32 3.48 -10.72
C ASP A 35 -9.54 4.20 -9.60
N VAL A 36 -9.53 3.62 -8.40
CA VAL A 36 -8.84 4.14 -7.22
C VAL A 36 -8.13 2.98 -6.50
N PRO A 37 -6.87 3.13 -6.05
CA PRO A 37 -6.18 2.07 -5.33
C PRO A 37 -6.94 1.67 -4.06
N GLN A 38 -7.13 0.36 -3.86
CA GLN A 38 -7.90 -0.17 -2.72
C GLN A 38 -7.34 0.28 -1.36
N VAL A 39 -6.01 0.46 -1.27
CA VAL A 39 -5.37 1.03 -0.06
C VAL A 39 -5.93 2.40 0.31
N LEU A 40 -6.21 3.27 -0.68
CA LEU A 40 -6.75 4.60 -0.43
C LEU A 40 -8.20 4.52 0.03
N LYS A 41 -9.03 3.69 -0.63
CA LYS A 41 -10.44 3.50 -0.22
C LYS A 41 -10.53 3.01 1.22
N SER A 42 -9.81 1.94 1.56
CA SER A 42 -9.84 1.37 2.91
C SER A 42 -9.32 2.34 3.98
N CYS A 43 -8.27 3.10 3.68
CA CYS A 43 -7.78 4.13 4.61
C CYS A 43 -8.81 5.23 4.83
N SER A 44 -9.43 5.73 3.75
CA SER A 44 -10.45 6.78 3.83
C SER A 44 -11.66 6.34 4.66
N GLU A 45 -12.23 5.18 4.34
CA GLU A 45 -13.37 4.60 5.09
C GLU A 45 -13.05 4.42 6.59
N PHE A 46 -11.82 3.99 6.90
CA PHE A 46 -11.41 3.82 8.28
C PHE A 46 -11.29 5.16 9.02
N ILE A 47 -10.67 6.17 8.40
CA ILE A 47 -10.49 7.49 9.01
C ILE A 47 -11.85 8.17 9.19
N GLU A 48 -12.74 8.10 8.20
CA GLU A 48 -14.10 8.62 8.29
C GLU A 48 -14.87 8.00 9.47
N LYS A 49 -14.68 6.71 9.72
CA LYS A 49 -15.39 5.99 10.78
C LYS A 49 -14.78 6.13 12.17
N TYR A 50 -13.46 6.21 12.28
CA TYR A 50 -12.74 6.08 13.56
C TYR A 50 -11.68 7.15 13.82
N GLY A 51 -11.26 7.87 12.79
CA GLY A 51 -10.06 8.70 12.81
C GLY A 51 -10.33 10.19 12.92
N ILE A 52 -11.59 10.66 12.94
CA ILE A 52 -11.90 12.10 13.00
C ILE A 52 -11.58 12.65 14.40
N VAL A 53 -10.43 13.30 14.52
CA VAL A 53 -9.90 13.95 15.75
C VAL A 53 -9.27 15.30 15.40
N ASP A 54 -8.86 16.08 16.40
CA ASP A 54 -8.14 17.33 16.13
C ASP A 54 -6.75 17.06 15.51
N GLY A 55 -6.37 17.88 14.53
CA GLY A 55 -5.09 17.74 13.84
C GLY A 55 -4.91 16.43 13.06
N ILE A 56 -5.99 15.76 12.64
CA ILE A 56 -5.93 14.65 11.68
C ILE A 56 -5.12 15.03 10.45
N TYR A 57 -4.32 14.08 9.95
CA TYR A 57 -3.35 14.28 8.86
C TYR A 57 -2.19 15.25 9.14
N ARG A 58 -2.19 15.99 10.27
CA ARG A 58 -1.10 16.89 10.67
C ARG A 58 -0.23 16.28 11.76
N HIS A 59 -0.83 15.66 12.77
CA HIS A 59 -0.07 14.90 13.75
C HIS A 59 0.59 13.69 13.06
N SER A 60 1.76 13.32 13.57
CA SER A 60 2.59 12.27 12.97
C SER A 60 2.43 10.96 13.73
N GLY A 61 2.19 9.91 12.98
CA GLY A 61 2.10 8.57 13.52
C GLY A 61 3.44 7.95 13.86
N VAL A 62 3.38 6.83 14.57
CA VAL A 62 4.56 6.08 14.96
C VAL A 62 5.17 5.40 13.73
N SER A 63 6.34 5.87 13.31
CA SER A 63 7.04 5.40 12.10
C SER A 63 7.18 3.87 12.01
N SER A 64 7.47 3.20 13.13
CA SER A 64 7.60 1.73 13.16
C SER A 64 6.27 1.02 12.87
N ASN A 65 5.14 1.59 13.26
CA ASN A 65 3.81 1.05 12.96
C ASN A 65 3.44 1.30 11.49
N ILE A 66 3.77 2.47 10.94
CA ILE A 66 3.58 2.79 9.52
C ILE A 66 4.36 1.78 8.64
N GLN A 67 5.61 1.45 9.00
CA GLN A 67 6.42 0.49 8.25
C GLN A 67 5.88 -0.96 8.34
N LYS A 68 5.37 -1.36 9.52
CA LYS A 68 4.67 -2.64 9.67
C LYS A 68 3.43 -2.69 8.78
N LEU A 69 2.62 -1.63 8.79
CA LEU A 69 1.42 -1.53 7.98
C LEU A 69 1.75 -1.64 6.48
N ARG A 70 2.74 -0.89 6.00
CA ARG A 70 3.21 -0.94 4.60
C ARG A 70 3.60 -2.36 4.17
N SER A 71 4.28 -3.10 5.05
CA SER A 71 4.69 -4.49 4.81
C SER A 71 3.47 -5.43 4.78
N VAL A 72 2.54 -5.24 5.71
CA VAL A 72 1.33 -6.05 5.85
C VAL A 72 0.39 -5.85 4.66
N TYR A 73 0.23 -4.61 4.19
CA TYR A 73 -0.55 -4.26 3.00
C TYR A 73 -0.13 -5.00 1.75
N TYR A 74 1.17 -5.19 1.59
CA TYR A 74 1.72 -5.92 0.46
C TYR A 74 1.23 -7.38 0.44
N TYR A 75 1.16 -8.04 1.59
CA TYR A 75 0.61 -9.39 1.69
C TYR A 75 -0.90 -9.42 1.48
N PHE A 76 -1.60 -8.44 2.03
CA PHE A 76 -3.06 -8.39 1.96
C PHE A 76 -3.60 -8.01 0.58
N PHE A 77 -2.89 -7.18 -0.17
CA PHE A 77 -3.17 -6.90 -1.57
C PHE A 77 -3.17 -8.16 -2.44
N GLN A 78 -2.26 -9.10 -2.19
CA GLN A 78 -2.23 -10.40 -2.89
C GLN A 78 -3.36 -11.35 -2.48
N MET A 79 -3.98 -11.12 -1.31
CA MET A 79 -4.99 -12.00 -0.72
C MET A 79 -6.42 -11.43 -0.78
N GLY A 80 -6.61 -10.22 -1.30
CA GLY A 80 -7.92 -9.56 -1.40
C GLY A 80 -8.62 -9.33 -0.05
N LYS A 81 -7.88 -9.33 1.06
CA LYS A 81 -8.42 -9.17 2.42
C LYS A 81 -7.71 -8.00 3.08
N PHE A 82 -8.42 -6.98 3.57
CA PHE A 82 -7.79 -5.85 4.27
C PHE A 82 -8.15 -5.88 5.76
N PRO A 83 -7.16 -5.85 6.69
CA PRO A 83 -7.45 -5.86 8.12
C PRO A 83 -7.83 -4.45 8.61
N PRO A 84 -9.04 -4.24 9.14
CA PRO A 84 -9.47 -2.90 9.58
C PRO A 84 -8.75 -2.40 10.84
N LYS A 85 -8.01 -3.24 11.58
CA LYS A 85 -7.67 -2.96 12.98
C LYS A 85 -6.34 -2.21 13.22
N HIS A 86 -5.62 -1.77 12.19
CA HIS A 86 -4.25 -1.22 12.35
C HIS A 86 -4.03 0.20 11.79
N PHE A 87 -5.09 0.91 11.39
CA PHE A 87 -4.98 2.21 10.71
C PHE A 87 -4.81 3.43 11.60
N ILE A 88 -5.12 3.33 12.89
CA ILE A 88 -4.94 4.46 13.84
C ILE A 88 -3.45 4.84 13.97
N SER A 89 -2.53 3.95 13.61
CA SER A 89 -1.09 4.28 13.59
C SER A 89 -0.63 5.09 12.36
N LEU A 90 -1.54 5.45 11.45
CA LEU A 90 -1.24 6.32 10.31
C LEU A 90 -1.48 7.83 10.60
N ILE A 91 -2.08 8.13 11.76
CA ILE A 91 -2.19 9.49 12.33
C ILE A 91 -1.01 9.72 13.25
#